data_AF-A0A9W7ZND5-F1
#
_entry.id   AF-A0A9W7ZND5-F1
#
_cell.length_a   1.000
_cell.length_b   1.000
_cell.length_c   1.000
_cell.angle_alpha   90.00
_cell.angle_beta   90.00
_cell.angle_gamma   90.00
#
_symmetry.space_group_name_H-M   'P 1'
#
loop_
_entity.id
_entity.type
_entity.pdbx_description
1 polymer ?
#
loop_
_entity_poly.entity_id
_entity_poly.type
_entity_poly.pdbx_seq_one_letter_code
_entity_poly.pdbx_strand_id
1 'polypeptide(L)'
;MAASDSPKDTGRSSSDVLTAFVKEEPNLDYTVDAKSDLVCRNLPNGQRSCIKVHLDQKEMFSVMQKLDFFCSLPIDPTQTYLECRKI
;
A
#
# COMPACT_ATOMS: atom_id res chain seq x y z
N MET A 1 -21.98 14.92 -4.68
CA MET A 1 -21.53 13.52 -4.81
C MET A 1 -21.23 13.00 -3.41
N ALA A 2 -21.87 11.91 -2.99
CA ALA A 2 -21.87 11.45 -1.60
C ALA A 2 -20.83 10.35 -1.31
N ALA A 3 -20.24 10.49 -0.14
CA ALA A 3 -19.84 9.46 0.84
C ALA A 3 -18.66 8.51 0.53
N SER A 4 -17.58 8.67 1.30
CA SER A 4 -16.85 7.58 1.96
C SER A 4 -16.01 8.16 3.11
N ASP A 5 -16.69 8.85 4.03
CA ASP A 5 -16.16 9.03 5.38
C ASP A 5 -16.33 7.69 6.09
N SER A 6 -15.22 7.01 6.38
CA SER A 6 -15.21 5.83 7.25
C SER A 6 -14.51 6.23 8.55
N PRO A 7 -15.27 6.52 9.63
CA PRO A 7 -14.70 6.62 10.95
C PRO A 7 -14.53 5.17 11.46
N LYS A 8 -13.28 4.68 11.53
CA LYS A 8 -12.96 3.43 12.25
C LYS A 8 -12.03 3.75 13.41
N ASP A 9 -12.69 3.94 14.55
CA ASP A 9 -12.45 3.28 15.83
C ASP A 9 -11.01 3.21 16.39
N THR A 10 -10.90 3.74 17.60
CA THR A 10 -9.75 3.79 18.51
C THR A 10 -9.09 2.43 18.76
N GLY A 11 -8.03 2.13 17.99
CA GLY A 11 -7.10 1.03 18.19
C GLY A 11 -6.32 0.80 16.91
N ARG A 12 -5.07 1.30 16.83
CA ARG A 12 -4.25 1.46 15.60
C ARG A 12 -4.56 0.39 14.54
N SER A 13 -5.33 0.74 13.52
CA SER A 13 -5.79 -0.22 12.51
C SER A 13 -4.66 -0.55 11.55
N SER A 14 -4.65 -1.75 10.94
CA SER A 14 -3.64 -2.12 9.93
C SER A 14 -3.58 -1.11 8.77
N SER A 15 -4.71 -0.47 8.44
CA SER A 15 -4.77 0.62 7.46
C SER A 15 -4.03 1.88 7.91
N ASP A 16 -4.02 2.18 9.20
CA ASP A 16 -3.28 3.31 9.77
C ASP A 16 -1.78 3.04 9.76
N VAL A 17 -1.38 1.78 10.00
CA VAL A 17 0.02 1.35 9.89
C VAL A 17 0.49 1.49 8.45
N LEU A 18 -0.30 1.01 7.48
CA LEU A 18 0.00 1.20 6.05
C LEU A 18 0.09 2.68 5.69
N THR A 19 -0.88 3.48 6.14
CA THR A 19 -0.93 4.92 5.87
C THR A 19 0.28 5.64 6.45
N ALA A 20 0.67 5.33 7.70
CA ALA A 20 1.85 5.91 8.31
C ALA A 20 3.13 5.53 7.54
N PHE A 21 3.27 4.26 7.17
CA PHE A 21 4.42 3.75 6.42
C PHE A 21 4.59 4.39 5.03
N VAL A 22 3.48 4.66 4.35
CA VAL A 22 3.48 5.36 3.06
C VAL A 22 3.75 6.86 3.23
N LYS A 23 3.21 7.48 4.29
CA LYS A 23 3.40 8.90 4.58
C LYS A 23 4.83 9.25 5.00
N GLU A 24 5.61 8.30 5.51
CA GLU A 24 7.03 8.52 5.79
C GLU A 24 7.81 8.91 4.53
N GLU A 25 7.58 8.19 3.42
CA GLU A 25 8.36 8.33 2.18
C GLU A 25 7.44 8.26 0.94
N PRO A 26 6.51 9.21 0.75
CA PRO A 26 5.45 9.09 -0.25
C PRO A 26 5.92 9.19 -1.70
N ASN A 27 7.19 9.53 -1.93
CA ASN A 27 7.78 9.68 -3.26
C ASN A 27 8.47 8.40 -3.75
N LEU A 28 8.47 7.34 -2.95
CA LEU A 28 9.04 6.05 -3.32
C LEU A 28 8.00 5.15 -4.00
N ASP A 29 8.51 4.14 -4.68
CA ASP A 29 7.70 3.06 -5.23
C ASP A 29 7.41 2.03 -4.15
N TYR A 30 6.16 1.59 -4.09
CA TYR A 30 5.67 0.60 -3.16
C TYR A 30 5.24 -0.66 -3.91
N THR A 31 5.48 -1.82 -3.33
CA THR A 31 5.04 -3.12 -3.81
C THR A 31 4.07 -3.71 -2.81
N VAL A 32 2.86 -4.02 -3.27
CA VAL A 32 1.78 -4.61 -2.46
C VAL A 32 1.61 -6.05 -2.89
N ASP A 33 1.96 -6.99 -2.00
CA ASP A 33 1.76 -8.42 -2.22
C ASP A 33 0.58 -8.93 -1.40
N ALA A 34 -0.53 -9.17 -2.10
CA ALA A 34 -1.76 -9.72 -1.58
C ALA A 34 -1.67 -11.16 -1.08
N LYS A 35 -0.68 -11.94 -1.52
CA LYS A 35 -0.53 -13.33 -1.05
C LYS A 35 0.14 -13.39 0.32
N SER A 36 0.97 -12.40 0.62
CA SER A 36 1.83 -12.40 1.80
C SER A 36 1.40 -11.38 2.86
N ASP A 37 0.37 -10.57 2.57
CA ASP A 37 -0.05 -9.42 3.37
C ASP A 37 1.10 -8.43 3.59
N LEU A 38 2.00 -8.31 2.62
CA LEU A 38 3.22 -7.52 2.70
C LEU A 38 3.12 -6.28 1.83
N VAL A 39 3.52 -5.14 2.40
CA VAL A 39 3.77 -3.91 1.65
C VAL A 39 5.23 -3.53 1.81
N CYS A 40 5.94 -3.43 0.69
CA CYS A 40 7.35 -3.09 0.63
C CYS A 40 7.54 -1.72 0.00
N ARG A 41 8.39 -0.87 0.56
CA ARG A 41 8.91 0.33 -0.12
C ARG A 41 10.28 0.03 -0.72
N ASN A 42 10.48 0.43 -1.96
CA ASN A 42 11.76 0.33 -2.64
C ASN A 42 12.60 1.56 -2.29
N LEU A 43 13.73 1.33 -1.62
CA LEU A 43 14.67 2.39 -1.25
C LEU A 43 15.69 2.61 -2.39
N PRO A 44 16.21 3.84 -2.55
CA PRO A 44 17.15 4.17 -3.63
C PRO A 44 18.49 3.43 -3.52
N ASN A 45 18.81 2.85 -2.36
CA ASN A 45 20.01 2.04 -2.13
C ASN A 45 19.85 0.58 -2.60
N GLY A 46 18.74 0.24 -3.26
CA GLY A 46 18.42 -1.13 -3.70
C GLY A 46 17.88 -2.04 -2.60
N GLN A 47 17.70 -1.51 -1.37
CA GLN A 47 17.05 -2.26 -0.29
C GLN A 47 15.53 -2.11 -0.38
N ARG A 48 14.84 -3.08 0.23
CA ARG A 48 13.39 -3.05 0.41
C ARG A 48 13.08 -3.08 1.89
N SER A 49 12.27 -2.14 2.35
CA SER A 49 11.71 -2.18 3.69
C SER A 49 10.28 -2.64 3.58
N CYS A 50 9.94 -3.76 4.22
CA CYS A 50 8.62 -4.37 4.13
C CYS A 50 7.94 -4.38 5.49
N ILE A 51 6.65 -4.09 5.51
CA ILE A 51 5.78 -4.25 6.66
C ILE A 51 4.71 -5.29 6.35
N LYS A 52 4.32 -6.04 7.37
CA LYS A 52 3.15 -6.91 7.29
C LYS A 52 1.94 -6.14 7.75
N VAL A 53 0.95 -6.06 6.88
CA VAL A 53 -0.32 -5.38 7.13
C VAL A 53 -1.40 -6.40 6.89
N HIS A 54 -1.99 -6.89 7.98
CA HIS A 54 -3.08 -7.87 8.01
C HIS A 54 -4.36 -7.27 7.42
N LEU A 55 -4.32 -6.99 6.12
CA LEU A 55 -5.38 -6.42 5.29
C LEU A 55 -5.50 -7.29 4.06
N ASP A 56 -6.71 -7.46 3.54
CA ASP A 56 -6.86 -8.13 2.25
C ASP A 56 -6.43 -7.21 1.09
N GLN A 57 -6.28 -7.79 -0.10
CA GLN A 57 -5.83 -7.05 -1.29
C GLN A 57 -6.67 -5.81 -1.60
N LYS A 58 -8.00 -5.92 -1.43
CA LYS A 58 -8.92 -4.83 -1.75
C LYS A 58 -8.76 -3.71 -0.73
N GLU A 59 -8.58 -4.05 0.54
CA GLU A 59 -8.32 -3.07 1.60
C GLU A 59 -6.99 -2.35 1.37
N MET A 60 -5.90 -3.07 1.10
CA MET A 60 -4.59 -2.47 0.81
C MET A 60 -4.66 -1.54 -0.39
N PHE A 61 -5.26 -1.99 -1.50
CA PHE A 61 -5.44 -1.19 -2.70
C PHE A 61 -6.31 0.04 -2.44
N SER A 62 -7.40 -0.10 -1.69
CA SER A 62 -8.27 1.03 -1.33
C SER A 62 -7.54 2.08 -0.48
N VAL A 63 -6.67 1.65 0.44
CA VAL A 63 -5.83 2.57 1.23
C VAL A 63 -4.84 3.30 0.32
N MET A 64 -4.14 2.59 -0.56
CA MET A 64 -3.19 3.23 -1.50
C MET A 64 -3.88 4.24 -2.42
N GLN A 65 -5.05 3.89 -2.97
CA GLN A 65 -5.83 4.82 -3.82
C GLN A 65 -6.29 6.07 -3.05
N LYS A 66 -6.68 5.94 -1.79
CA LYS A 66 -7.04 7.09 -0.91
C LYS A 66 -5.85 8.01 -0.63
N LEU A 67 -4.63 7.55 -0.84
CA LEU A 67 -3.39 8.30 -0.64
C LEU A 67 -2.83 8.86 -1.95
N ASP A 68 -3.62 8.85 -3.03
CA ASP A 68 -3.22 9.26 -4.38
C ASP A 68 -2.04 8.43 -4.91
N PHE A 69 -2.12 7.10 -4.73
CA PHE A 69 -1.23 6.16 -5.40
C PHE A 69 -1.94 5.46 -6.56
N PHE A 70 -1.26 5.41 -7.70
CA PHE A 70 -1.62 4.57 -8.82
C PHE A 70 -0.92 3.22 -8.67
N CYS A 71 -1.70 2.14 -8.60
CA CYS A 71 -1.18 0.78 -8.53
C CYS A 71 -1.46 0.02 -9.82
N SER A 72 -0.43 -0.62 -10.38
CA SER A 72 -0.52 -1.46 -11.59
C SER A 72 0.14 -2.82 -11.36
N LEU A 73 -0.24 -3.80 -12.17
CA LEU A 73 0.51 -5.04 -12.25
C LEU A 73 1.87 -4.79 -12.92
N PRO A 74 2.93 -5.50 -12.50
CA PRO A 74 4.21 -5.47 -13.18
C PRO A 74 4.08 -6.02 -14.60
N ILE A 75 5.05 -5.66 -15.46
CA ILE A 75 5.12 -6.10 -16.85
C ILE A 75 5.29 -7.63 -16.94
N ASP A 76 5.97 -8.22 -15.96
CA ASP A 76 6.17 -9.65 -15.87
C ASP A 76 4.87 -10.35 -15.43
N PRO A 77 4.24 -11.15 -16.30
CA PRO A 77 2.96 -11.79 -16.02
C PRO A 77 3.07 -12.91 -14.97
N THR A 78 4.29 -13.32 -14.59
CA THR A 78 4.51 -14.29 -13.52
C THR A 78 4.39 -13.67 -12.12
N GLN A 79 4.46 -12.34 -12.04
CA GLN A 79 4.40 -11.61 -10.79
C GLN A 79 2.97 -11.20 -10.47
N THR A 80 2.55 -11.43 -9.22
CA THR A 80 1.17 -11.17 -8.78
C THR A 80 1.06 -10.04 -7.77
N TYR A 81 2.16 -9.31 -7.54
CA TYR A 81 2.16 -8.13 -6.70
C TYR A 81 1.69 -6.91 -7.50
N LEU A 82 1.31 -5.84 -6.80
CA LEU A 82 0.99 -4.55 -7.40
C LEU A 82 2.12 -3.56 -7.13
N GLU A 83 2.53 -2.82 -8.16
CA GLU A 83 3.46 -1.69 -8.05
C GLU A 83 2.65 -0.41 -7.93
N CYS A 84 2.74 0.23 -6.77
CA CYS A 84 2.05 1.45 -6.43
C CYS A 84 3.03 2.62 -6.41
N ARG A 85 2.72 3.69 -7.14
CA ARG A 85 3.50 4.93 -7.17
C ARG A 85 2.58 6.12 -7.02
N LYS A 86 3.10 7.19 -6.43
CA LYS A 86 2.33 8.42 -6.24
C LYS A 86 2.00 9.09 -7.57
N ILE A 87 0.79 9.62 -7.69
CA ILE A 87 0.31 10.43 -8.83
C ILE A 87 0.23 11.91 -8.46
#